data_AF-A0A1M4RVT3-F1
#
_entry.id   AF-A0A1M4RVT3-F1
#
_cell.length_a   1.000
_cell.length_b   1.000
_cell.length_c   1.000
_cell.angle_alpha   90.00
_cell.angle_beta   90.00
_cell.angle_gamma   90.00
#
_symmetry.space_group_name_H-M   'P 1'
#
loop_
_entity.id
_entity.type
_entity.pdbx_description
1 polymer ?
#
loop_
_entity_poly.entity_id
_entity_poly.type
_entity_poly.pdbx_seq_one_letter_code
_entity_poly.pdbx_strand_id
1 'polypeptide(L)'
;MSPAVVGKAAVIGAGAWGTTFARLLAQAGTPAVIWARRPEIAAEINAGTNNRYLPGITLPETVTATTDIREAVAGAGLVVVVVPAQTARGVLAPLRGALDDDAIVVSLMKGVEAGTGLRMSQVIAEALDLPARRIAVVSGPNLADEIAAGQPTATVVAAQDEAVAARVAALCATGTFRPYTNTDVLGVELCGAVKNVIALAVGITAGRGFGDNSKATIITRGLVEITRLGLALGANPETFAGLAGMGDLVATCSSPLSRNQTFGRRLGEGMSVAEAAAASRGVAEGAKSARAVLDLAAAHGVDMPITAGVVAVVEGTATVEEINDALLSRPRKAEGVNAAPLT
;
A
#
# COMPACT_ATOMS: atom_id res chain seq x y z
N MET A 1 -21.10 0.57 23.91
CA MET A 1 -21.60 -0.49 23.01
C MET A 1 -20.60 -1.62 23.04
N SER A 2 -21.04 -2.85 23.36
CA SER A 2 -20.17 -4.03 23.33
C SER A 2 -19.62 -4.19 21.90
N PRO A 3 -18.31 -4.42 21.69
CA PRO A 3 -17.81 -4.65 20.35
C PRO A 3 -18.49 -5.90 19.82
N ALA A 4 -19.22 -5.78 18.71
CA ALA A 4 -19.77 -6.94 18.03
C ALA A 4 -18.62 -7.92 17.77
N VAL A 5 -18.66 -9.08 18.43
CA VAL A 5 -17.67 -10.14 18.32
C VAL A 5 -17.60 -10.53 16.85
N VAL A 6 -16.55 -10.10 16.15
CA VAL A 6 -16.24 -10.67 14.84
C VAL A 6 -15.75 -12.08 15.12
N GLY A 7 -16.59 -13.08 14.83
CA GLY A 7 -16.26 -14.47 15.14
C GLY A 7 -14.99 -14.95 14.43
N LYS A 8 -14.70 -14.42 13.23
CA LYS A 8 -13.58 -14.81 12.38
C LYS A 8 -13.24 -13.71 11.36
N ALA A 9 -11.96 -13.55 11.06
CA ALA A 9 -11.49 -12.77 9.93
C ALA A 9 -10.99 -13.68 8.79
N ALA A 10 -11.19 -13.26 7.55
CA ALA A 10 -10.56 -13.85 6.37
C ALA A 10 -9.47 -12.90 5.86
N VAL A 11 -8.29 -13.42 5.51
CA VAL A 11 -7.19 -12.62 4.95
C VAL A 11 -6.84 -13.14 3.56
N ILE A 12 -7.26 -12.39 2.53
CA ILE A 12 -7.04 -12.72 1.13
C ILE A 12 -5.65 -12.23 0.71
N GLY A 13 -4.66 -13.10 0.92
CA GLY A 13 -3.26 -12.88 0.56
C GLY A 13 -2.28 -13.36 1.63
N ALA A 14 -1.47 -14.37 1.29
CA ALA A 14 -0.50 -15.00 2.19
C ALA A 14 0.92 -14.41 2.12
N GLY A 15 1.05 -13.16 1.67
CA GLY A 15 2.34 -12.46 1.67
C GLY A 15 2.70 -11.91 3.05
N ALA A 16 3.89 -11.31 3.18
CA ALA A 16 4.41 -10.80 4.46
C ALA A 16 3.38 -9.93 5.20
N TRP A 17 2.80 -8.94 4.51
CA TRP A 17 1.83 -8.05 5.13
C TRP A 17 0.52 -8.73 5.53
N GLY A 18 0.01 -9.65 4.72
CA GLY A 18 -1.21 -10.41 5.06
C GLY A 18 -1.01 -11.34 6.24
N THR A 19 0.12 -12.04 6.31
CA THR A 19 0.46 -12.88 7.46
C THR A 19 0.68 -12.06 8.72
N THR A 20 1.39 -10.93 8.64
CA THR A 20 1.56 -10.01 9.77
C THR A 20 0.22 -9.48 10.27
N PHE A 21 -0.69 -9.09 9.37
CA PHE A 21 -2.00 -8.57 9.76
C PHE A 21 -2.91 -9.67 10.34
N ALA A 22 -2.90 -10.89 9.80
CA ALA A 22 -3.60 -12.04 10.38
C ALA A 22 -3.11 -12.32 11.82
N ARG A 23 -1.79 -12.23 12.05
CA ARG A 23 -1.21 -12.35 13.39
C ARG A 23 -1.67 -11.22 14.32
N LEU A 24 -1.73 -9.97 13.85
CA LEU A 24 -2.25 -8.84 14.65
C LEU A 24 -3.70 -9.06 15.06
N LEU A 25 -4.56 -9.47 14.12
CA LEU A 25 -5.96 -9.80 14.39
C LEU A 25 -6.07 -10.90 15.45
N ALA A 26 -5.29 -11.98 15.32
CA ALA A 26 -5.26 -13.07 16.29
C ALA A 26 -4.79 -12.60 17.68
N GLN A 27 -3.77 -11.75 17.75
CA GLN A 27 -3.28 -11.15 18.99
C GLN A 27 -4.30 -10.21 19.66
N ALA A 28 -5.13 -9.54 18.85
CA ALA A 28 -6.25 -8.73 19.31
C ALA A 28 -7.51 -9.55 19.65
N GLY A 29 -7.45 -10.89 19.54
CA GLY A 29 -8.53 -11.80 19.90
C GLY A 29 -9.48 -12.18 18.76
N THR A 30 -9.14 -11.87 17.51
CA THR A 30 -9.92 -12.26 16.32
C THR A 30 -9.20 -13.36 15.53
N PRO A 31 -9.68 -14.63 15.56
CA PRO A 31 -9.11 -15.71 14.76
C PRO A 31 -9.11 -15.37 13.27
N ALA A 32 -8.08 -15.81 12.53
CA ALA A 32 -7.89 -15.43 11.14
C ALA A 32 -7.62 -16.64 10.23
N VAL A 33 -8.33 -16.71 9.10
CA VAL A 33 -8.10 -17.69 8.04
C VAL A 33 -7.46 -17.00 6.85
N ILE A 34 -6.22 -17.35 6.52
CA ILE A 34 -5.48 -16.81 5.39
C ILE A 34 -5.81 -17.62 4.14
N TRP A 35 -6.26 -16.96 3.08
CA TRP A 35 -6.27 -17.57 1.76
C TRP A 35 -4.86 -17.51 1.15
N ALA A 36 -4.31 -18.68 0.85
CA ALA A 36 -3.05 -18.85 0.16
C ALA A 36 -3.30 -19.52 -1.19
N ARG A 37 -2.99 -18.83 -2.29
CA ARG A 37 -3.11 -19.39 -3.66
C ARG A 37 -2.32 -20.69 -3.86
N ARG A 38 -1.24 -20.88 -3.10
CA ARG A 38 -0.28 -21.98 -3.27
C ARG A 38 -0.42 -22.97 -2.13
N PRO A 39 -0.70 -24.27 -2.40
CA PRO A 39 -0.89 -25.29 -1.37
C PRO A 39 0.28 -25.39 -0.38
N GLU A 40 1.52 -25.26 -0.87
CA GLU A 40 2.70 -25.36 -0.01
C GLU A 40 2.78 -24.21 1.01
N ILE A 41 2.26 -23.02 0.69
CA ILE A 41 2.19 -21.89 1.61
C ILE A 41 1.07 -22.10 2.64
N ALA A 42 -0.08 -22.63 2.22
CA ALA A 42 -1.17 -22.96 3.15
C ALA A 42 -0.71 -24.00 4.18
N ALA A 43 -0.02 -25.06 3.72
CA ALA A 43 0.53 -26.10 4.58
C ALA A 43 1.57 -25.54 5.57
N GLU A 44 2.46 -24.64 5.12
CA GLU A 44 3.44 -23.99 5.99
C GLU A 44 2.77 -23.16 7.10
N ILE A 45 1.75 -22.37 6.75
CA ILE A 45 0.96 -21.57 7.70
C ILE A 45 0.25 -22.46 8.71
N ASN A 46 -0.38 -23.56 8.25
CA ASN A 46 -1.04 -24.52 9.14
C ASN A 46 -0.06 -25.27 10.06
N ALA A 47 1.23 -25.32 9.70
CA ALA A 47 2.30 -25.80 10.58
C ALA A 47 2.86 -24.71 11.53
N GLY A 48 2.26 -23.52 11.53
CA GLY A 48 2.56 -22.44 12.48
C GLY A 48 3.58 -21.39 12.00
N THR A 49 3.98 -21.39 10.73
CA THR A 49 5.00 -20.43 10.22
C THR A 49 4.70 -19.93 8.81
N ASN A 50 5.41 -18.90 8.35
CA ASN A 50 5.42 -18.52 6.94
C ASN A 50 6.81 -17.99 6.57
N ASN A 51 7.84 -18.82 6.74
CA ASN A 51 9.24 -18.43 6.64
C ASN A 51 9.61 -17.87 5.26
N ARG A 52 8.89 -18.25 4.20
CA ARG A 52 9.11 -17.68 2.87
C ARG A 52 8.88 -16.17 2.82
N TYR A 53 7.88 -15.69 3.57
CA TYR A 53 7.46 -14.29 3.56
C TYR A 53 7.78 -13.54 4.85
N LEU A 54 7.87 -14.25 5.97
CA LEU A 54 8.03 -13.72 7.31
C LEU A 54 8.92 -14.65 8.15
N PRO A 55 10.24 -14.70 7.85
CA PRO A 55 11.18 -15.62 8.49
C PRO A 55 11.31 -15.37 9.99
N GLY A 56 11.38 -16.46 10.77
CA GLY A 56 11.63 -16.39 12.21
C GLY A 56 10.42 -16.00 13.06
N ILE A 57 9.22 -15.99 12.48
CA ILE A 57 7.97 -15.65 13.18
C ILE A 57 7.10 -16.90 13.33
N THR A 58 6.76 -17.20 14.58
CA THR A 58 5.73 -18.20 14.93
C THR A 58 4.35 -17.55 14.91
N LEU A 59 3.39 -18.21 14.26
CA LEU A 59 2.00 -17.78 14.19
C LEU A 59 1.19 -18.35 15.36
N PRO A 60 0.21 -17.58 15.89
CA PRO A 60 -0.76 -18.13 16.84
C PRO A 60 -1.54 -19.31 16.23
N GLU A 61 -1.94 -20.28 17.05
CA GLU A 61 -2.74 -21.44 16.61
C GLU A 61 -4.10 -21.05 16.01
N THR A 62 -4.59 -19.84 16.33
CA THR A 62 -5.83 -19.26 15.77
C THR A 62 -5.64 -18.63 14.39
N VAL A 63 -4.43 -18.69 13.82
CA VAL A 63 -4.14 -18.32 12.43
C VAL A 63 -3.99 -19.59 11.61
N THR A 64 -4.95 -19.84 10.72
CA THR A 64 -4.93 -20.99 9.80
C THR A 64 -4.90 -20.53 8.36
N ALA A 65 -4.73 -21.46 7.41
CA ALA A 65 -4.78 -21.17 5.99
C ALA A 65 -5.52 -22.23 5.18
N THR A 66 -6.13 -21.78 4.08
CA THR A 66 -6.77 -22.63 3.06
C THR A 66 -6.38 -22.15 1.66
N THR A 67 -6.47 -23.07 0.69
CA THR A 67 -6.35 -22.76 -0.74
C THR A 67 -7.69 -22.39 -1.38
N ASP A 68 -8.82 -22.66 -0.71
CA ASP A 68 -10.16 -22.29 -1.16
C ASP A 68 -10.53 -20.89 -0.66
N ILE A 69 -10.67 -19.95 -1.59
CA ILE A 69 -10.99 -18.56 -1.27
C ILE A 69 -12.39 -18.40 -0.68
N ARG A 70 -13.34 -19.27 -1.05
CA ARG A 70 -14.72 -19.25 -0.52
C ARG A 70 -14.77 -19.80 0.90
N GLU A 71 -14.00 -20.85 1.18
CA GLU A 71 -13.84 -21.39 2.54
C GLU A 71 -13.26 -20.32 3.49
N ALA A 72 -12.25 -19.57 3.02
CA ALA A 72 -11.64 -18.51 3.82
C ALA A 72 -12.68 -17.49 4.31
N VAL A 73 -13.54 -17.00 3.40
CA VAL A 73 -14.53 -15.95 3.71
C VAL A 73 -15.82 -16.44 4.34
N ALA A 74 -16.11 -17.74 4.32
CA ALA A 74 -17.36 -18.28 4.87
C ALA A 74 -17.50 -17.94 6.37
N GLY A 75 -18.56 -17.22 6.74
CA GLY A 75 -18.83 -16.77 8.11
C GLY A 75 -17.85 -15.71 8.64
N ALA A 76 -17.06 -15.08 7.78
CA ALA A 76 -16.11 -14.06 8.18
C ALA A 76 -16.79 -12.68 8.29
N GLY A 77 -16.84 -12.13 9.51
CA GLY A 77 -17.34 -10.77 9.74
C GLY A 77 -16.37 -9.66 9.31
N LEU A 78 -15.12 -10.03 9.02
CA LEU A 78 -14.07 -9.15 8.49
C LEU A 78 -13.34 -9.85 7.34
N VAL A 79 -13.26 -9.20 6.18
CA VAL A 79 -12.52 -9.71 5.01
C VAL A 79 -11.42 -8.72 4.65
N VAL A 80 -10.19 -9.11 4.94
CA VAL A 80 -8.99 -8.32 4.66
C VAL A 80 -8.45 -8.69 3.29
N VAL A 81 -8.23 -7.71 2.42
CA VAL A 81 -7.73 -7.92 1.06
C VAL A 81 -6.32 -7.34 0.94
N VAL A 82 -5.35 -8.19 0.61
CA VAL A 82 -3.92 -7.87 0.59
C VAL A 82 -3.20 -8.62 -0.54
N VAL A 83 -3.64 -8.33 -1.77
CA VAL A 83 -3.06 -8.85 -3.01
C VAL A 83 -2.47 -7.71 -3.85
N PRO A 84 -1.61 -7.99 -4.85
CA PRO A 84 -1.15 -6.96 -5.78
C PRO A 84 -2.33 -6.27 -6.47
N ALA A 85 -2.27 -4.94 -6.57
CA ALA A 85 -3.36 -4.10 -7.08
C ALA A 85 -3.87 -4.58 -8.45
N GLN A 86 -2.94 -4.91 -9.35
CA GLN A 86 -3.24 -5.32 -10.73
C GLN A 86 -3.92 -6.69 -10.84
N THR A 87 -3.96 -7.47 -9.75
CA THR A 87 -4.62 -8.79 -9.70
C THR A 87 -5.88 -8.79 -8.86
N ALA A 88 -6.15 -7.69 -8.13
CA ALA A 88 -7.20 -7.64 -7.11
C ALA A 88 -8.58 -7.97 -7.68
N ARG A 89 -8.97 -7.37 -8.81
CA ARG A 89 -10.27 -7.61 -9.43
C ARG A 89 -10.49 -9.09 -9.79
N GLY A 90 -9.51 -9.72 -10.42
CA GLY A 90 -9.60 -11.14 -10.78
C GLY A 90 -9.64 -12.08 -9.57
N VAL A 91 -8.94 -11.73 -8.49
CA VAL A 91 -8.98 -12.49 -7.23
C VAL A 91 -10.32 -12.35 -6.52
N LEU A 92 -10.93 -11.16 -6.57
CA LEU A 92 -12.18 -10.86 -5.86
C LEU A 92 -13.43 -11.29 -6.62
N ALA A 93 -13.41 -11.35 -7.96
CA ALA A 93 -14.58 -11.67 -8.77
C ALA A 93 -15.31 -12.97 -8.33
N PRO A 94 -14.62 -14.07 -7.97
CA PRO A 94 -15.27 -15.30 -7.49
C PRO A 94 -16.01 -15.15 -6.15
N LEU A 95 -15.78 -14.07 -5.40
CA LEU A 95 -16.38 -13.80 -4.09
C LEU A 95 -17.63 -12.90 -4.17
N ARG A 96 -18.02 -12.45 -5.36
CA ARG A 96 -19.26 -11.66 -5.54
C ARG A 96 -20.46 -12.46 -5.01
N GLY A 97 -21.20 -11.86 -4.08
CA GLY A 97 -22.35 -12.49 -3.41
C GLY A 97 -22.00 -13.63 -2.43
N ALA A 98 -20.72 -13.82 -2.09
CA ALA A 98 -20.29 -14.86 -1.15
C ALA A 98 -20.01 -14.35 0.28
N LEU A 99 -20.03 -13.03 0.48
CA LEU A 99 -19.80 -12.42 1.79
C LEU A 99 -21.10 -12.23 2.54
N ASP A 100 -21.06 -12.39 3.87
CA ASP A 100 -22.18 -12.09 4.74
C ASP A 100 -22.61 -10.62 4.63
N ASP A 101 -23.90 -10.33 4.86
CA ASP A 101 -24.49 -9.00 4.67
C ASP A 101 -23.86 -7.90 5.54
N ASP A 102 -23.32 -8.27 6.70
CA ASP A 102 -22.69 -7.36 7.67
C ASP A 102 -21.15 -7.41 7.65
N ALA A 103 -20.54 -8.19 6.73
CA ALA A 103 -19.09 -8.31 6.65
C ALA A 103 -18.44 -6.97 6.23
N ILE A 104 -17.42 -6.54 6.97
CA ILE A 104 -16.61 -5.37 6.59
C ILE A 104 -15.44 -5.85 5.73
N VAL A 105 -15.21 -5.17 4.61
CA VAL A 105 -14.05 -5.44 3.75
C VAL A 105 -12.96 -4.41 4.01
N VAL A 106 -11.75 -4.86 4.28
CA VAL A 106 -10.61 -4.00 4.59
C VAL A 106 -9.55 -4.13 3.51
N SER A 107 -9.29 -3.05 2.78
CA SER A 107 -8.17 -2.98 1.85
C SER A 107 -6.88 -2.69 2.60
N LEU A 108 -5.88 -3.56 2.42
CA LEU A 108 -4.49 -3.29 2.78
C LEU A 108 -3.62 -2.99 1.54
N MET A 109 -4.25 -2.94 0.37
CA MET A 109 -3.57 -2.81 -0.92
C MET A 109 -3.12 -1.37 -1.14
N LYS A 110 -1.95 -1.21 -1.76
CA LYS A 110 -1.34 0.10 -2.05
C LYS A 110 -1.09 0.19 -3.55
N GLY A 111 -1.96 0.88 -4.28
CA GLY A 111 -1.86 1.04 -5.74
C GLY A 111 -3.16 1.56 -6.38
N VAL A 112 -3.11 1.74 -7.70
CA VAL A 112 -4.23 2.10 -8.57
C VAL A 112 -4.32 1.03 -9.67
N GLU A 113 -5.53 0.60 -10.01
CA GLU A 113 -5.74 -0.40 -11.07
C GLU A 113 -5.40 0.22 -12.44
N ALA A 114 -4.51 -0.45 -13.17
CA ALA A 114 -4.15 -0.03 -14.52
C ALA A 114 -5.34 -0.19 -15.48
N GLY A 115 -5.46 0.74 -16.43
CA GLY A 115 -6.54 0.77 -17.42
C GLY A 115 -7.83 1.43 -16.92
N THR A 116 -8.22 1.24 -15.66
CA THR A 116 -9.44 1.88 -15.09
C THR A 116 -9.14 3.14 -14.29
N GLY A 117 -7.93 3.26 -13.72
CA GLY A 117 -7.57 4.37 -12.82
C GLY A 117 -8.27 4.30 -11.45
N LEU A 118 -8.93 3.18 -11.14
CA LEU A 118 -9.67 3.02 -9.90
C LEU A 118 -8.76 2.75 -8.71
N ARG A 119 -9.08 3.38 -7.58
CA ARG A 119 -8.47 3.07 -6.29
C ARG A 119 -8.94 1.72 -5.78
N MET A 120 -8.18 1.11 -4.89
CA MET A 120 -8.43 -0.26 -4.43
C MET A 120 -9.77 -0.44 -3.72
N SER A 121 -10.22 0.57 -2.96
CA SER A 121 -11.56 0.61 -2.36
C SER A 121 -12.67 0.58 -3.42
N GLN A 122 -12.48 1.26 -4.55
CA GLN A 122 -13.42 1.27 -5.67
C GLN A 122 -13.40 -0.07 -6.42
N VAL A 123 -12.22 -0.64 -6.64
CA VAL A 123 -12.08 -2.00 -7.22
C VAL A 123 -12.80 -3.04 -6.37
N ILE A 124 -12.64 -2.97 -5.04
CA ILE A 124 -13.36 -3.84 -4.09
C ILE A 124 -14.87 -3.66 -4.23
N ALA A 125 -15.35 -2.40 -4.21
CA ALA A 125 -16.77 -2.08 -4.31
C ALA A 125 -17.39 -2.67 -5.59
N GLU A 126 -16.75 -2.48 -6.74
CA GLU A 126 -17.24 -2.99 -8.02
C GLU A 126 -17.14 -4.51 -8.14
N ALA A 127 -16.01 -5.10 -7.75
CA ALA A 127 -15.77 -6.53 -7.92
C ALA A 127 -16.70 -7.38 -7.03
N LEU A 128 -16.98 -6.88 -5.81
CA LEU A 128 -17.81 -7.59 -4.83
C LEU A 128 -19.27 -7.13 -4.81
N ASP A 129 -19.61 -6.06 -5.55
CA ASP A 129 -20.94 -5.43 -5.52
C ASP A 129 -21.33 -4.92 -4.13
N LEU A 130 -20.41 -4.19 -3.50
CA LEU A 130 -20.54 -3.73 -2.12
C LEU A 130 -20.65 -2.21 -2.04
N PRO A 131 -21.49 -1.68 -1.12
CA PRO A 131 -21.53 -0.25 -0.87
C PRO A 131 -20.24 0.21 -0.19
N ALA A 132 -19.75 1.39 -0.57
CA ALA A 132 -18.51 1.96 -0.05
C ALA A 132 -18.47 2.08 1.49
N ARG A 133 -19.62 2.27 2.16
CA ARG A 133 -19.73 2.29 3.63
C ARG A 133 -19.26 1.00 4.31
N ARG A 134 -19.24 -0.14 3.62
CA ARG A 134 -18.75 -1.43 4.15
C ARG A 134 -17.24 -1.63 3.93
N ILE A 135 -16.56 -0.65 3.34
CA ILE A 135 -15.16 -0.76 2.95
C ILE A 135 -14.32 0.17 3.82
N ALA A 136 -13.28 -0.39 4.42
CA ALA A 136 -12.24 0.35 5.12
C ALA A 136 -10.89 0.15 4.42
N VAL A 137 -9.94 1.03 4.71
CA VAL A 137 -8.58 1.00 4.22
C VAL A 137 -7.64 1.10 5.41
N VAL A 138 -6.60 0.27 5.46
CA VAL A 138 -5.52 0.44 6.44
C VAL A 138 -4.23 0.78 5.70
N SER A 139 -3.71 1.96 5.98
CA SER A 139 -2.48 2.47 5.38
C SER A 139 -1.71 3.33 6.39
N GLY A 140 -0.43 3.54 6.15
CA GLY A 140 0.50 4.08 7.14
C GLY A 140 1.86 3.38 7.08
N PRO A 141 2.80 3.78 7.95
CA PRO A 141 4.15 3.23 8.03
C PRO A 141 4.13 1.79 8.53
N ASN A 142 3.75 0.88 7.64
CA ASN A 142 3.41 -0.50 7.95
C ASN A 142 4.46 -1.47 7.40
N LEU A 143 5.70 -1.37 7.88
CA LEU A 143 6.75 -2.32 7.51
C LEU A 143 6.46 -3.67 8.18
N ALA A 144 6.11 -4.66 7.36
CA ALA A 144 5.58 -5.94 7.83
C ALA A 144 6.53 -6.69 8.78
N ASP A 145 7.84 -6.60 8.54
CA ASP A 145 8.87 -7.29 9.34
C ASP A 145 9.01 -6.65 10.73
N GLU A 146 8.98 -5.32 10.84
CA GLU A 146 9.06 -4.60 12.12
C GLU A 146 7.82 -4.87 12.98
N ILE A 147 6.63 -4.83 12.36
CA ILE A 147 5.37 -5.13 13.05
C ILE A 147 5.35 -6.59 13.51
N ALA A 148 5.79 -7.53 12.66
CA ALA A 148 5.85 -8.93 13.04
C ALA A 148 6.82 -9.19 14.19
N ALA A 149 7.95 -8.48 14.22
CA ALA A 149 8.89 -8.47 15.33
C ALA A 149 8.34 -7.79 16.61
N GLY A 150 7.12 -7.25 16.58
CA GLY A 150 6.47 -6.63 17.73
C GLY A 150 6.96 -5.23 18.03
N GLN A 151 7.54 -4.52 17.06
CA GLN A 151 7.98 -3.15 17.26
C GLN A 151 6.79 -2.17 17.29
N PRO A 152 6.83 -1.12 18.13
CA PRO A 152 5.78 -0.12 18.20
C PRO A 152 5.51 0.53 16.84
N THR A 153 4.27 0.45 16.37
CA THR A 153 3.86 0.98 15.06
C THR A 153 2.53 1.71 15.18
N ALA A 154 2.43 2.88 14.56
CA ALA A 154 1.19 3.60 14.38
C ALA A 154 0.68 3.47 12.95
N THR A 155 -0.63 3.32 12.77
CA THR A 155 -1.24 3.17 11.44
C THR A 155 -2.51 4.02 11.31
N VAL A 156 -3.05 4.14 10.11
CA VAL A 156 -4.36 4.78 9.85
C VAL A 156 -5.35 3.73 9.37
N VAL A 157 -6.54 3.76 9.96
CA VAL A 157 -7.73 3.03 9.51
C VAL A 157 -8.73 4.05 8.98
N ALA A 158 -8.97 4.05 7.68
CA ALA A 158 -9.88 4.96 7.02
C ALA A 158 -11.15 4.27 6.55
N ALA A 159 -12.31 4.88 6.80
CA ALA A 159 -13.59 4.46 6.22
C ALA A 159 -14.51 5.67 6.08
N GLN A 160 -15.45 5.64 5.14
CA GLN A 160 -16.45 6.72 5.02
C GLN A 160 -17.34 6.83 6.27
N ASP A 161 -17.58 5.69 6.93
CA ASP A 161 -18.33 5.60 8.17
C ASP A 161 -17.35 5.49 9.35
N GLU A 162 -17.40 6.46 10.26
CA GLU A 162 -16.55 6.51 11.47
C GLU A 162 -16.72 5.26 12.35
N ALA A 163 -17.93 4.68 12.42
CA ALA A 163 -18.17 3.48 13.20
C ALA A 163 -17.46 2.27 12.59
N VAL A 164 -17.38 2.20 11.25
CA VAL A 164 -16.62 1.16 10.54
C VAL A 164 -15.12 1.34 10.77
N ALA A 165 -14.61 2.57 10.67
CA ALA A 165 -13.21 2.87 10.98
C ALA A 165 -12.85 2.49 12.42
N ALA A 166 -13.68 2.89 13.39
CA ALA A 166 -13.48 2.58 14.81
C ALA A 166 -13.54 1.08 15.09
N ARG A 167 -14.48 0.35 14.46
CA ARG A 167 -14.59 -1.10 14.60
C ARG A 167 -13.35 -1.81 14.07
N VAL A 168 -12.87 -1.46 12.87
CA VAL A 168 -11.66 -2.05 12.28
C VAL A 168 -10.42 -1.70 13.11
N ALA A 169 -10.31 -0.46 13.61
CA ALA A 169 -9.24 -0.05 14.50
C ALA A 169 -9.23 -0.87 15.81
N ALA A 170 -10.37 -1.09 16.43
CA ALA A 170 -10.46 -1.92 17.63
C ALA A 170 -10.04 -3.38 17.38
N LEU A 171 -10.38 -3.94 16.21
CA LEU A 171 -10.08 -5.33 15.85
C LEU A 171 -8.60 -5.61 15.59
N CYS A 172 -7.80 -4.60 15.24
CA CYS A 172 -6.37 -4.77 14.96
C CYS A 172 -5.45 -4.12 15.99
N ALA A 173 -5.99 -3.40 16.98
CA ALA A 173 -5.22 -2.77 18.03
C ALA A 173 -4.56 -3.80 18.95
N THR A 174 -3.25 -3.64 19.19
CA THR A 174 -2.49 -4.46 20.14
C THR A 174 -1.65 -3.54 21.03
N GLY A 175 -0.87 -4.12 21.96
CA GLY A 175 0.09 -3.34 22.76
C GLY A 175 1.18 -2.64 21.93
N THR A 176 1.40 -3.08 20.69
CA THR A 176 2.47 -2.57 19.82
C THR A 176 1.97 -2.06 18.46
N PHE A 177 0.69 -2.24 18.15
CA PHE A 177 0.07 -1.74 16.92
C PHE A 177 -1.08 -0.79 17.25
N ARG A 178 -0.88 0.50 16.97
CA ARG A 178 -1.78 1.59 17.35
C ARG A 178 -2.48 2.21 16.13
N PRO A 179 -3.73 1.83 15.84
CA PRO A 179 -4.51 2.44 14.78
C PRO A 179 -5.09 3.81 15.19
N TYR A 180 -5.07 4.75 14.26
CA TYR A 180 -5.79 6.02 14.30
C TYR A 180 -6.86 6.03 13.21
N THR A 181 -8.04 6.59 13.48
CA THR A 181 -9.13 6.64 12.49
C THR A 181 -9.03 7.86 11.59
N ASN A 182 -9.55 7.75 10.37
CA ASN A 182 -9.70 8.85 9.41
C ASN A 182 -10.96 8.61 8.56
N THR A 183 -11.64 9.65 8.09
CA THR A 183 -12.78 9.55 7.16
C THR A 183 -12.38 9.75 5.69
N ASP A 184 -11.18 10.27 5.44
CA ASP A 184 -10.64 10.52 4.11
C ASP A 184 -10.01 9.24 3.50
N VAL A 185 -10.87 8.32 3.09
CA VAL A 185 -10.46 7.08 2.38
C VAL A 185 -9.62 7.40 1.13
N LEU A 186 -10.01 8.44 0.39
CA LEU A 186 -9.37 8.83 -0.85
C LEU A 186 -7.93 9.29 -0.61
N GLY A 187 -7.71 10.23 0.31
CA GLY A 187 -6.38 10.72 0.64
C GLY A 187 -5.49 9.61 1.19
N VAL A 188 -6.01 8.74 2.05
CA VAL A 188 -5.25 7.63 2.65
C VAL A 188 -4.79 6.61 1.60
N GLU A 189 -5.64 6.27 0.63
CA GLU A 189 -5.28 5.37 -0.48
C GLU A 189 -4.25 5.99 -1.42
N LEU A 190 -4.43 7.26 -1.81
CA LEU A 190 -3.49 7.95 -2.70
C LEU A 190 -2.11 8.08 -2.07
N CYS A 191 -2.04 8.38 -0.77
CA CYS A 191 -0.78 8.37 -0.05
C CYS A 191 -0.06 7.03 -0.17
N GLY A 192 -0.76 5.93 0.09
CA GLY A 192 -0.21 4.58 -0.01
C GLY A 192 0.20 4.19 -1.43
N ALA A 193 -0.60 4.55 -2.43
CA ALA A 193 -0.38 4.22 -3.84
C ALA A 193 0.84 4.95 -4.41
N VAL A 194 0.94 6.27 -4.19
CA VAL A 194 1.96 7.10 -4.83
C VAL A 194 3.30 7.04 -4.09
N LYS A 195 3.31 6.86 -2.77
CA LYS A 195 4.58 6.80 -1.99
C LYS A 195 5.56 5.73 -2.47
N ASN A 196 5.06 4.62 -3.02
CA ASN A 196 5.90 3.56 -3.59
C ASN A 196 6.67 4.02 -4.84
N VAL A 197 6.07 4.91 -5.65
CA VAL A 197 6.73 5.54 -6.80
C VAL A 197 7.82 6.50 -6.32
N ILE A 198 7.52 7.32 -5.32
CA ILE A 198 8.50 8.25 -4.75
C ILE A 198 9.65 7.50 -4.07
N ALA A 199 9.37 6.40 -3.38
CA ALA A 199 10.41 5.54 -2.80
C ALA A 199 11.34 4.94 -3.85
N LEU A 200 10.82 4.62 -5.04
CA LEU A 200 11.62 4.18 -6.17
C LEU A 200 12.54 5.32 -6.67
N ALA A 201 12.03 6.55 -6.79
CA ALA A 201 12.85 7.72 -7.14
C ALA A 201 13.95 8.00 -6.09
N VAL A 202 13.65 7.86 -4.80
CA VAL A 202 14.64 7.96 -3.72
C VAL A 202 15.68 6.83 -3.82
N GLY A 203 15.25 5.62 -4.18
CA GLY A 203 16.14 4.51 -4.48
C GLY A 203 17.11 4.86 -5.61
N ILE A 204 16.61 5.33 -6.76
CA ILE A 204 17.42 5.76 -7.91
C ILE A 204 18.45 6.80 -7.47
N THR A 205 17.98 7.82 -6.74
CA THR A 205 18.84 8.87 -6.15
C THR A 205 19.98 8.28 -5.32
N ALA A 206 19.69 7.30 -4.47
CA ALA A 206 20.69 6.62 -3.66
C ALA A 206 21.66 5.76 -4.50
N GLY A 207 21.16 5.07 -5.53
CA GLY A 207 21.99 4.25 -6.44
C GLY A 207 22.99 5.08 -7.25
N ARG A 208 22.64 6.33 -7.56
CA ARG A 208 23.51 7.33 -8.17
C ARG A 208 24.59 7.89 -7.24
N GLY A 209 24.58 7.50 -5.96
CA GLY A 209 25.51 8.00 -4.96
C GLY A 209 25.16 9.38 -4.40
N PHE A 210 23.95 9.89 -4.62
CA PHE A 210 23.53 11.18 -4.06
C PHE A 210 23.18 11.05 -2.57
N GLY A 211 23.52 12.10 -1.82
CA GLY A 211 23.38 12.15 -0.36
C GLY A 211 21.97 12.48 0.15
N ASP A 212 21.88 12.70 1.46
CA ASP A 212 20.60 12.91 2.17
C ASP A 212 19.85 14.17 1.71
N ASN A 213 20.54 15.23 1.27
CA ASN A 213 19.90 16.44 0.75
C ASN A 213 19.06 16.16 -0.50
N SER A 214 19.59 15.36 -1.43
CA SER A 214 18.88 14.97 -2.65
C SER A 214 17.71 14.07 -2.32
N LYS A 215 17.90 13.09 -1.42
CA LYS A 215 16.81 12.21 -0.96
C LYS A 215 15.70 13.00 -0.28
N ALA A 216 16.03 13.92 0.63
CA ALA A 216 15.07 14.79 1.30
C ALA A 216 14.31 15.67 0.29
N THR A 217 14.99 16.19 -0.73
CA THR A 217 14.34 16.95 -1.82
C THR A 217 13.30 16.10 -2.53
N ILE A 218 13.65 14.88 -2.95
CA ILE A 218 12.71 13.97 -3.64
C ILE A 218 11.54 13.58 -2.72
N ILE A 219 11.78 13.32 -1.43
CA ILE A 219 10.72 13.02 -0.46
C ILE A 219 9.74 14.19 -0.36
N THR A 220 10.24 15.40 -0.10
CA THR A 220 9.39 16.60 0.08
C THR A 220 8.64 16.96 -1.19
N ARG A 221 9.32 16.95 -2.35
CA ARG A 221 8.69 17.23 -3.63
C ARG A 221 7.73 16.12 -4.06
N GLY A 222 8.02 14.88 -3.72
CA GLY A 222 7.13 13.75 -3.90
C GLY A 222 5.85 13.90 -3.08
N LEU A 223 5.93 14.27 -1.79
CA LEU A 223 4.76 14.57 -0.99
C LEU A 223 3.89 15.67 -1.62
N VAL A 224 4.51 16.70 -2.20
CA VAL A 224 3.78 17.75 -2.92
C VAL A 224 3.01 17.19 -4.13
N GLU A 225 3.54 16.21 -4.86
CA GLU A 225 2.80 15.54 -5.95
C GLU A 225 1.61 14.75 -5.42
N ILE A 226 1.81 13.99 -4.32
CA ILE A 226 0.74 13.23 -3.65
C ILE A 226 -0.37 14.17 -3.22
N THR A 227 -0.03 15.26 -2.53
CA THR A 227 -0.98 16.25 -2.05
C THR A 227 -1.70 16.92 -3.23
N ARG A 228 -0.98 17.33 -4.27
CA ARG A 228 -1.61 17.99 -5.43
C ARG A 228 -2.63 17.09 -6.12
N LEU A 229 -2.29 15.82 -6.35
CA LEU A 229 -3.21 14.84 -6.92
C LEU A 229 -4.43 14.62 -6.03
N GLY A 230 -4.19 14.45 -4.73
CA GLY A 230 -5.26 14.26 -3.76
C GLY A 230 -6.24 15.44 -3.69
N LEU A 231 -5.73 16.68 -3.65
CA LEU A 231 -6.58 17.88 -3.64
C LEU A 231 -7.41 18.01 -4.93
N ALA A 232 -6.82 17.71 -6.09
CA ALA A 232 -7.56 17.71 -7.36
C ALA A 232 -8.70 16.68 -7.38
N LEU A 233 -8.57 15.59 -6.62
CA LEU A 233 -9.56 14.52 -6.46
C LEU A 233 -10.50 14.72 -5.27
N GLY A 234 -10.35 15.81 -4.50
CA GLY A 234 -11.20 16.14 -3.35
C GLY A 234 -10.81 15.50 -2.01
N ALA A 235 -9.55 15.08 -1.84
CA ALA A 235 -9.03 14.61 -0.56
C ALA A 235 -8.97 15.72 0.50
N ASN A 236 -8.90 15.33 1.77
CA ASN A 236 -8.65 16.26 2.87
C ASN A 236 -7.14 16.61 2.93
N PRO A 237 -6.77 17.91 2.88
CA PRO A 237 -5.37 18.34 2.99
C PRO A 237 -4.62 17.81 4.22
N GLU A 238 -5.28 17.64 5.36
CA GLU A 238 -4.63 17.21 6.60
C GLU A 238 -4.11 15.77 6.54
N THR A 239 -4.71 14.92 5.71
CA THR A 239 -4.33 13.50 5.55
C THR A 239 -2.88 13.35 5.10
N PHE A 240 -2.39 14.25 4.25
CA PHE A 240 -1.05 14.16 3.65
C PHE A 240 0.07 14.44 4.66
N ALA A 241 -0.16 15.33 5.63
CA ALA A 241 0.80 15.60 6.70
C ALA A 241 0.83 14.50 7.78
N GLY A 242 -0.20 13.64 7.82
CA GLY A 242 -0.36 12.58 8.80
C GLY A 242 0.42 11.29 8.51
N LEU A 243 0.09 10.23 9.27
CA LEU A 243 0.72 8.91 9.18
C LEU A 243 0.57 8.26 7.81
N ALA A 244 -0.58 8.42 7.14
CA ALA A 244 -0.81 7.83 5.83
C ALA A 244 0.08 8.45 4.75
N GLY A 245 0.25 9.78 4.77
CA GLY A 245 1.08 10.53 3.83
C GLY A 245 2.55 10.58 4.25
N MET A 246 2.91 11.61 5.02
CA MET A 246 4.28 11.86 5.47
C MET A 246 4.89 10.64 6.19
N GLY A 247 4.14 10.03 7.11
CA GLY A 247 4.65 8.91 7.92
C GLY A 247 5.07 7.71 7.06
N ASP A 248 4.15 7.19 6.24
CA ASP A 248 4.42 6.06 5.36
C ASP A 248 5.48 6.39 4.30
N LEU A 249 5.47 7.61 3.77
CA LEU A 249 6.47 8.06 2.80
C LEU A 249 7.88 8.03 3.41
N VAL A 250 8.08 8.66 4.58
CA VAL A 250 9.38 8.70 5.26
C VAL A 250 9.87 7.30 5.62
N ALA A 251 9.01 6.44 6.18
CA ALA A 251 9.37 5.07 6.54
C ALA A 251 9.84 4.27 5.31
N THR A 252 9.15 4.46 4.18
CA THR A 252 9.41 3.70 2.94
C THR A 252 10.64 4.19 2.18
N CYS A 253 10.91 5.50 2.22
CA CYS A 253 12.07 6.10 1.59
C CYS A 253 13.36 5.88 2.41
N SER A 254 13.24 5.76 3.73
CA SER A 254 14.39 5.63 4.64
C SER A 254 14.80 4.18 4.91
N SER A 255 13.90 3.21 4.73
CA SER A 255 14.17 1.82 5.10
C SER A 255 14.75 0.99 3.95
N PRO A 256 15.85 0.25 4.17
CA PRO A 256 16.36 -0.73 3.20
C PRO A 256 15.43 -1.95 3.05
N LEU A 257 14.43 -2.12 3.92
CA LEU A 257 13.39 -3.15 3.80
C LEU A 257 12.36 -2.81 2.71
N SER A 258 12.36 -1.57 2.22
CA SER A 258 11.48 -1.12 1.15
C SER A 258 11.89 -1.71 -0.20
N ARG A 259 11.09 -2.64 -0.72
CA ARG A 259 11.31 -3.26 -2.04
C ARG A 259 11.40 -2.23 -3.17
N ASN A 260 10.63 -1.13 -3.09
CA ASN A 260 10.67 -0.06 -4.10
C ASN A 260 11.97 0.73 -4.04
N GLN A 261 12.46 1.01 -2.83
CA GLN A 261 13.74 1.70 -2.64
C GLN A 261 14.89 0.84 -3.14
N THR A 262 14.92 -0.45 -2.79
CA THR A 262 15.95 -1.39 -3.27
C THR A 262 15.92 -1.55 -4.79
N PHE A 263 14.73 -1.64 -5.38
CA PHE A 263 14.57 -1.72 -6.82
C PHE A 263 15.08 -0.44 -7.51
N GLY A 264 14.68 0.73 -7.01
CA GLY A 264 15.16 2.01 -7.50
C GLY A 264 16.68 2.14 -7.40
N ARG A 265 17.27 1.71 -6.29
CA ARG A 265 18.73 1.74 -6.09
C ARG A 265 19.48 1.01 -7.19
N ARG A 266 19.01 -0.18 -7.57
CA ARG A 266 19.60 -0.97 -8.66
C ARG A 266 19.52 -0.27 -10.01
N LEU A 267 18.39 0.38 -10.30
CA LEU A 267 18.26 1.20 -11.50
C LEU A 267 19.26 2.38 -11.47
N GLY A 268 19.41 3.03 -10.30
CA GLY A 268 20.40 4.11 -10.12
C GLY A 268 21.85 3.64 -10.26
N GLU A 269 22.14 2.38 -9.92
CA GLU A 269 23.44 1.73 -10.11
C GLU A 269 23.69 1.30 -11.58
N GLY A 270 22.74 1.55 -12.48
CA GLY A 270 22.86 1.29 -13.91
C GLY A 270 22.28 -0.04 -14.40
N MET A 271 21.63 -0.82 -13.53
CA MET A 271 20.93 -2.04 -13.96
C MET A 271 19.73 -1.68 -14.83
N SER A 272 19.47 -2.50 -15.86
CA SER A 272 18.21 -2.50 -16.58
C SER A 272 17.05 -2.92 -15.68
N VAL A 273 15.82 -2.60 -16.08
CA VAL A 273 14.60 -3.02 -15.38
C VAL A 273 14.51 -4.55 -15.26
N ALA A 274 14.93 -5.27 -16.30
CA ALA A 274 14.94 -6.73 -16.30
C ALA A 274 15.95 -7.30 -15.28
N GLU A 275 17.17 -6.75 -15.24
CA GLU A 275 18.20 -7.15 -14.27
C GLU A 275 17.79 -6.81 -12.84
N ALA A 276 17.28 -5.60 -12.61
CA ALA A 276 16.79 -5.17 -11.30
C ALA A 276 15.61 -6.05 -10.83
N ALA A 277 14.73 -6.48 -11.73
CA ALA A 277 13.61 -7.36 -11.42
C ALA A 277 14.06 -8.79 -11.08
N ALA A 278 15.04 -9.32 -11.81
CA ALA A 278 15.62 -10.64 -11.58
C ALA A 278 16.42 -10.69 -10.26
N ALA A 279 17.15 -9.62 -9.94
CA ALA A 279 17.85 -9.50 -8.66
C ALA A 279 16.88 -9.26 -7.49
N SER A 280 15.64 -8.87 -7.77
CA SER A 280 14.56 -8.66 -6.80
C SER A 280 13.69 -9.90 -6.69
N ARG A 281 12.81 -9.96 -5.68
CA ARG A 281 11.71 -10.94 -5.68
C ARG A 281 10.59 -10.52 -6.65
N GLY A 282 10.95 -10.17 -7.89
CA GLY A 282 10.09 -9.61 -8.94
C GLY A 282 10.06 -8.07 -8.99
N VAL A 283 9.34 -7.53 -9.98
CA VAL A 283 9.13 -6.09 -10.15
C VAL A 283 8.40 -5.50 -8.95
N ALA A 284 8.91 -4.39 -8.42
CA ALA A 284 8.34 -3.71 -7.28
C ALA A 284 6.97 -3.08 -7.62
N GLU A 285 6.04 -3.07 -6.66
CA GLU A 285 4.65 -2.59 -6.89
C GLU A 285 4.60 -1.12 -7.34
N GLY A 286 5.54 -0.29 -6.91
CA GLY A 286 5.68 1.10 -7.36
C GLY A 286 5.94 1.20 -8.86
N ALA A 287 6.82 0.36 -9.42
CA ALA A 287 7.08 0.33 -10.86
C ALA A 287 5.83 -0.10 -11.66
N LYS A 288 5.07 -1.08 -11.16
CA LYS A 288 3.83 -1.55 -11.82
C LYS A 288 2.70 -0.52 -11.76
N SER A 289 2.64 0.27 -10.69
CA SER A 289 1.55 1.24 -10.46
C SER A 289 1.87 2.65 -10.94
N ALA A 290 3.15 2.95 -11.25
CA ALA A 290 3.59 4.30 -11.61
C ALA A 290 2.85 4.85 -12.84
N ARG A 291 2.68 4.03 -13.88
CA ARG A 291 1.93 4.40 -15.08
C ARG A 291 0.47 4.73 -14.76
N ALA A 292 -0.21 3.86 -14.01
CA ALA A 292 -1.60 4.09 -13.61
C ALA A 292 -1.78 5.38 -12.78
N VAL A 293 -0.83 5.70 -11.90
CA VAL A 293 -0.82 6.96 -11.14
C VAL A 293 -0.63 8.16 -12.06
N LEU A 294 0.32 8.07 -13.00
CA LEU A 294 0.59 9.14 -13.95
C LEU A 294 -0.62 9.41 -14.86
N ASP A 295 -1.26 8.36 -15.36
CA ASP A 295 -2.45 8.47 -16.20
C ASP A 295 -3.63 9.07 -15.43
N LEU A 296 -3.82 8.67 -14.15
CA LEU A 296 -4.81 9.27 -13.26
C LEU A 296 -4.55 10.77 -13.05
N ALA A 297 -3.30 11.16 -12.86
CA ALA A 297 -2.91 12.56 -12.69
C ALA A 297 -3.16 13.38 -13.96
N ALA A 298 -2.77 12.84 -15.12
CA ALA A 298 -3.00 13.46 -16.43
C ALA A 298 -4.51 13.67 -16.70
N ALA A 299 -5.34 12.67 -16.39
CA ALA A 299 -6.79 12.77 -16.53
C ALA A 299 -7.43 13.89 -15.68
N HIS A 300 -6.75 14.34 -14.62
CA HIS A 300 -7.19 15.43 -13.75
C HIS A 300 -6.36 16.71 -13.92
N GLY A 301 -5.53 16.82 -14.96
CA GLY A 301 -4.70 17.99 -15.22
C GLY A 301 -3.62 18.26 -14.16
N VAL A 302 -3.19 17.22 -13.44
CA VAL A 302 -2.21 17.32 -12.36
C VAL A 302 -0.81 16.99 -12.87
N ASP A 303 0.11 17.96 -12.78
CA ASP A 303 1.52 17.76 -13.09
C ASP A 303 2.23 16.97 -11.96
N MET A 304 2.90 15.87 -12.31
CA MET A 304 3.64 14.99 -11.39
C MET A 304 5.01 14.61 -11.98
N PRO A 305 5.98 15.55 -12.01
CA PRO A 305 7.25 15.35 -12.71
C PRO A 305 8.14 14.21 -12.19
N ILE A 306 8.19 13.96 -10.88
CA ILE A 306 8.94 12.84 -10.30
C ILE A 306 8.29 11.52 -10.73
N THR A 307 6.97 11.44 -10.62
CA THR A 307 6.21 10.27 -11.08
C THR A 307 6.41 10.03 -12.58
N ALA A 308 6.34 11.08 -13.41
CA ALA A 308 6.60 10.99 -14.84
C ALA A 308 8.02 10.51 -15.15
N GLY A 309 9.02 11.02 -14.43
CA GLY A 309 10.41 10.58 -14.57
C GLY A 309 10.61 9.10 -14.19
N VAL A 310 10.00 8.64 -13.10
CA VAL A 310 10.03 7.22 -12.72
C VAL A 310 9.41 6.34 -13.80
N VAL A 311 8.26 6.75 -14.35
CA VAL A 311 7.62 6.02 -15.45
C VAL A 311 8.53 5.93 -16.67
N ALA A 312 9.13 7.05 -17.09
CA ALA A 312 10.02 7.09 -18.25
C ALA A 312 11.25 6.17 -18.08
N VAL A 313 11.84 6.12 -16.89
CA VAL A 313 12.97 5.21 -16.60
C VAL A 313 12.51 3.75 -16.59
N VAL A 314 11.37 3.44 -15.96
CA VAL A 314 10.85 2.07 -15.87
C VAL A 314 10.41 1.53 -17.22
N GLU A 315 9.93 2.39 -18.12
CA GLU A 315 9.53 2.01 -19.49
C GLU A 315 10.69 2.11 -20.50
N GLY A 316 11.85 2.58 -20.08
CA GLY A 316 13.05 2.70 -20.93
C GLY A 316 12.95 3.81 -21.98
N THR A 317 12.08 4.79 -21.79
CA THR A 317 11.95 5.94 -22.70
C THR A 317 12.88 7.11 -22.33
N ALA A 318 13.51 7.07 -21.16
CA ALA A 318 14.54 8.01 -20.73
C ALA A 318 15.52 7.35 -19.75
N THR A 319 16.75 7.86 -19.72
CA THR A 319 17.78 7.53 -18.74
C THR A 319 17.59 8.29 -17.43
N VAL A 320 18.23 7.82 -16.35
CA VAL A 320 18.20 8.49 -15.05
C VAL A 320 18.81 9.89 -15.15
N GLU A 321 19.89 10.03 -15.92
CA GLU A 321 20.58 11.29 -16.19
C GLU A 321 19.67 12.31 -16.88
N GLU A 322 18.99 11.90 -17.95
CA GLU A 322 18.04 12.77 -18.66
C GLU A 322 16.92 13.27 -17.75
N ILE A 323 16.38 12.40 -16.89
CA ILE A 323 15.35 12.78 -15.92
C ILE A 323 15.90 13.75 -14.87
N ASN A 324 17.11 13.53 -14.36
CA ASN A 324 17.75 14.44 -13.41
C ASN A 324 17.91 15.86 -14.00
N ASP A 325 18.41 15.95 -15.22
CA ASP A 325 18.63 17.23 -15.91
C ASP A 325 17.30 17.93 -16.25
N ALA A 326 16.29 17.15 -16.65
CA ALA A 326 14.94 17.66 -16.87
C ALA A 326 14.30 18.21 -15.59
N LEU A 327 14.53 17.58 -14.42
CA LEU A 327 14.00 18.06 -13.14
C LEU A 327 14.69 19.36 -12.68
N LEU A 328 16.00 19.48 -12.87
CA LEU A 328 16.79 20.66 -12.49
C LEU A 328 16.57 21.87 -13.40
N SER A 329 16.25 21.64 -14.68
CA SER A 329 15.99 22.70 -15.67
C SER A 329 14.60 23.32 -15.58
N ARG A 330 13.73 22.81 -14.71
CA ARG A 330 12.37 23.34 -14.54
C ARG A 330 12.38 24.79 -14.04
N PRO A 331 11.38 25.62 -14.43
CA PRO A 331 11.26 26.99 -13.95
C PRO A 331 11.26 27.08 -12.42
N ARG A 332 12.00 28.06 -11.90
CA ARG A 332 11.99 28.39 -10.47
C ARG A 332 10.59 28.82 -10.05
N LYS A 333 10.16 28.45 -8.84
CA LYS A 333 8.85 28.78 -8.27
C LYS A 333 8.95 29.00 -6.76
N ALA A 334 7.96 29.67 -6.18
CA ALA A 334 7.80 29.71 -4.74
C ALA A 334 7.54 28.29 -4.18
N GLU A 335 7.82 28.09 -2.90
CA GLU A 335 7.43 26.85 -2.23
C GLU A 335 5.90 26.80 -2.07
N GLY A 336 5.31 25.62 -2.29
CA GLY A 336 3.87 25.42 -2.19
C GLY A 336 3.37 24.27 -3.06
N VAL A 337 2.17 23.78 -2.74
CA VAL A 337 1.52 22.68 -3.49
C VAL A 337 1.17 23.13 -4.91
N ASN A 338 0.62 24.33 -5.05
CA ASN A 338 0.14 24.91 -6.32
C ASN A 338 0.91 26.19 -6.73
N ALA A 339 2.15 26.36 -6.26
CA ALA A 339 2.93 27.54 -6.58
C ALA A 339 3.22 27.62 -8.10
N ALA A 340 2.93 28.77 -8.68
CA ALA A 340 3.22 29.10 -10.08
C ALA A 340 4.72 29.39 -10.29
N PRO A 341 5.25 29.21 -11.52
CA PRO A 341 6.58 29.67 -11.89
C PRO A 341 6.78 31.16 -11.58
N LEU A 342 7.98 31.51 -11.14
CA LEU A 342 8.42 32.90 -11.06
C LEU A 342 8.56 33.43 -12.49
N THR A 343 7.97 34.60 -12.73
CA THR A 343 8.13 35.39 -13.96
C THR A 343 9.54 35.95 -14.09
#